data_AF-J4GC67-F1
#
_entry.id   AF-J4GC67-F1
#
_cell.length_a   1.000
_cell.length_b   1.000
_cell.length_c   1.000
_cell.angle_alpha   90.00
_cell.angle_beta   90.00
_cell.angle_gamma   90.00
#
_symmetry.space_group_name_H-M   'P 1'
#
loop_
_entity.id
_entity.type
_entity.pdbx_description
1 polymer ?
#
loop_
_entity_poly.entity_id
_entity_poly.type
_entity_poly.pdbx_seq_one_letter_code
_entity_poly.pdbx_strand_id
1 'polypeptide(L)'
;MNKLKRPHPPAQNNGPSKPPLQSAIHATSYSLPESRTMMYARAVVPAPTVKVTTTVPPIPAISAAARPSSVTEQYWAARALTAETLLSARIAHQTEILELATSAEEKRSQELLALRRTHDERHARLEMLVVALIACLVAFVCAIMYMHVRSLDQRASRWSVPTHFTIPILSPFASVVEHETSVIGNRLLAVGAAIFAILAYACFRFWLSHKIGSVVPGALVEGRQVKACRSCGVRLQDLADIPPRSPFEFCRKSAWCNPLAIIDVPSTVSLTDTQKHHISREFNLSETVFIHHPPTHEAVDTIRVSIWTTEQELPFAGHPSIGAAWYLLTPRVGSGSTGNVMLNIPAGLLAATYSSPNDLASVVVPHDVKIHSPYVHTGKMAEWLGLTPADLALEDASKGVPLVSIVKGMTFLLVRVNDLEALGRIHAVGERFVVNDGVDRDESRAWLVGSFVGVYCYVLESEIDRTQRLRTRMLEGTFEDPATGSAACTLSVYLANGIGSTTFEIVQGVEMGRRSEIMVEVTRTDARIEEVRLAGRAVKVMAGSLDV
;
A
#
# COMPACT_ATOMS: atom_id res chain seq x y z
N MET A 1 -48.18 22.49 -9.75
CA MET A 1 -47.46 23.61 -10.40
C MET A 1 -46.17 23.87 -9.64
N ASN A 2 -45.02 23.43 -10.17
CA ASN A 2 -43.78 24.21 -10.24
C ASN A 2 -42.67 23.34 -10.84
N LYS A 3 -42.26 23.73 -12.05
CA LYS A 3 -41.23 23.11 -12.87
C LYS A 3 -39.85 23.45 -12.28
N LEU A 4 -39.10 22.46 -11.81
CA LEU A 4 -37.67 22.61 -11.56
C LEU A 4 -36.92 22.38 -12.88
N LYS A 5 -36.31 23.46 -13.39
CA LYS A 5 -35.45 23.49 -14.59
C LYS A 5 -34.17 22.69 -14.33
N ARG A 6 -33.81 21.84 -15.29
CA ARG A 6 -32.47 21.23 -15.37
C ARG A 6 -31.43 22.30 -15.72
N PRO A 7 -30.18 22.22 -15.21
CA PRO A 7 -29.11 23.12 -15.62
C PRO A 7 -28.62 22.77 -17.04
N HIS A 8 -28.41 23.80 -17.86
CA HIS A 8 -27.79 23.70 -19.18
C HIS A 8 -26.26 23.50 -19.06
N PRO A 9 -25.62 22.78 -20.00
CA PRO A 9 -24.18 22.70 -20.09
C PRO A 9 -23.58 24.03 -20.58
N PRO A 10 -22.35 24.39 -20.21
CA PRO A 10 -21.75 25.63 -20.64
C PRO A 10 -21.41 25.61 -22.14
N ALA A 11 -21.62 26.76 -22.77
CA ALA A 11 -21.45 27.00 -24.20
C ALA A 11 -19.99 26.84 -24.66
N GLN A 12 -19.83 26.20 -25.81
CA GLN A 12 -18.60 26.20 -26.60
C GLN A 12 -18.31 27.62 -27.08
N ASN A 13 -17.19 28.19 -26.64
CA ASN A 13 -16.68 29.45 -27.15
C ASN A 13 -15.57 29.14 -28.18
N ASN A 14 -15.90 29.31 -29.46
CA ASN A 14 -14.96 29.19 -30.57
C ASN A 14 -14.16 30.50 -30.69
N GLY A 15 -12.89 30.46 -30.27
CA GLY A 15 -11.86 31.47 -30.54
C GLY A 15 -10.62 30.82 -31.20
N PRO A 16 -9.80 31.57 -31.93
CA PRO A 16 -8.95 31.03 -33.00
C PRO A 16 -7.80 30.18 -32.47
N SER A 17 -7.48 29.12 -33.23
CA SER A 17 -6.38 28.19 -33.03
C SER A 17 -5.03 28.90 -32.81
N LYS A 18 -4.51 28.86 -31.59
CA LYS A 18 -3.10 29.15 -31.28
C LYS A 18 -2.25 27.92 -31.67
N PRO A 19 -1.13 28.10 -32.38
CA PRO A 19 -0.21 27.00 -32.68
C PRO A 19 0.44 26.49 -31.39
N PRO A 20 0.92 25.23 -31.37
CA PRO A 20 1.51 24.65 -30.17
C PRO A 20 2.75 25.43 -29.75
N LEU A 21 2.82 25.84 -28.47
CA LEU A 21 4.06 26.27 -27.84
C LEU A 21 5.00 25.05 -27.80
N GLN A 22 5.85 24.92 -28.80
CA GLN A 22 7.14 24.26 -28.63
C GLN A 22 7.94 25.13 -27.65
N SER A 23 8.00 24.73 -26.38
CA SER A 23 9.06 25.21 -25.49
C SER A 23 10.36 24.59 -25.96
N ALA A 24 10.99 25.22 -26.96
CA ALA A 24 12.39 25.06 -27.23
C ALA A 24 13.14 25.56 -25.99
N ILE A 25 13.49 24.65 -25.08
CA ILE A 25 14.52 24.91 -24.09
C ILE A 25 15.82 24.96 -24.90
N HIS A 26 16.17 26.15 -25.38
CA HIS A 26 17.55 26.46 -25.69
C HIS A 26 18.31 26.26 -24.38
N ALA A 27 19.03 25.14 -24.27
CA ALA A 27 20.08 24.95 -23.28
C ALA A 27 21.14 26.03 -23.53
N THR A 28 20.91 27.20 -22.95
CA THR A 28 21.96 28.20 -22.76
C THR A 28 22.82 27.61 -21.67
N SER A 29 24.00 27.10 -22.06
CA SER A 29 25.04 26.71 -21.12
C SER A 29 25.46 27.94 -20.34
N TYR A 30 24.83 28.18 -19.18
CA TYR A 30 25.31 29.16 -18.23
C TYR A 30 26.59 28.60 -17.60
N SER A 31 27.74 28.95 -18.19
CA SER A 31 29.00 28.88 -17.44
C SER A 31 28.90 29.92 -16.33
N LEU A 32 28.75 29.46 -15.09
CA LEU A 32 28.84 30.34 -13.92
C LEU A 32 30.20 31.08 -13.97
N PRO A 33 30.23 32.41 -13.78
CA PRO A 33 31.49 33.13 -13.69
C PRO A 33 32.28 32.59 -12.49
N GLU A 34 33.53 32.20 -12.76
CA GLU A 34 34.47 31.69 -11.76
C GLU A 34 34.57 32.69 -10.61
N SER A 35 34.43 32.23 -9.36
CA SER A 35 34.47 33.12 -8.19
C SER A 35 35.83 33.82 -8.11
N ARG A 36 35.85 35.06 -7.62
CA ARG A 36 37.10 35.80 -7.36
C ARG A 36 38.05 34.98 -6.47
N THR A 37 37.52 34.15 -5.58
CA THR A 37 38.27 33.29 -4.66
C THR A 37 39.02 32.17 -5.37
N MET A 38 38.39 31.49 -6.34
CA MET A 38 39.01 30.47 -7.18
C MET A 38 40.17 31.03 -8.01
N MET A 39 39.97 32.23 -8.54
CA MET A 39 40.97 33.01 -9.26
C MET A 39 42.24 33.29 -8.41
N TYR A 40 42.08 33.60 -7.12
CA TYR A 40 43.21 33.81 -6.20
C TYR A 40 43.93 32.51 -5.81
N ALA A 41 43.19 31.43 -5.56
CA ALA A 41 43.78 30.17 -5.12
C ALA A 41 44.60 29.47 -6.22
N ARG A 42 44.16 29.59 -7.49
CA ARG A 42 44.85 29.00 -8.63
C ARG A 42 46.21 29.66 -8.93
N ALA A 43 46.39 30.92 -8.54
CA ALA A 43 47.67 31.64 -8.69
C ALA A 43 48.75 31.19 -7.69
N VAL A 44 48.39 30.38 -6.67
CA VAL A 44 49.29 29.89 -5.61
C VAL A 44 49.82 28.48 -5.89
N VAL A 45 49.20 27.74 -6.82
CA VAL A 45 49.58 26.35 -7.16
C VAL A 45 50.31 26.32 -8.51
N PRO A 46 51.56 25.80 -8.61
CA PRO A 46 52.21 25.65 -9.90
C PRO A 46 51.45 24.60 -10.75
N ALA A 47 50.95 25.02 -11.90
CA ALA A 47 50.16 24.16 -12.79
C ALA A 47 51.06 23.11 -13.49
N PRO A 48 50.60 21.86 -13.65
CA PRO A 48 51.22 20.93 -14.59
C PRO A 48 50.89 21.36 -16.03
N THR A 49 51.92 21.37 -16.88
CA THR A 49 51.82 21.70 -18.31
C THR A 49 51.01 20.64 -19.06
N VAL A 50 49.73 20.90 -19.28
CA VAL A 50 48.96 20.25 -20.35
C VAL A 50 48.33 21.35 -21.20
N LYS A 51 48.75 21.43 -22.46
CA LYS A 51 48.15 22.31 -23.46
C LYS A 51 46.80 21.73 -23.88
N VAL A 52 45.71 22.31 -23.39
CA VAL A 52 44.38 22.15 -23.98
C VAL A 52 43.98 23.48 -24.58
N THR A 53 43.85 23.50 -25.91
CA THR A 53 43.41 24.67 -26.67
C THR A 53 41.89 24.73 -26.62
N THR A 54 41.33 25.50 -25.71
CA THR A 54 39.93 25.94 -25.78
C THR A 54 39.88 27.46 -25.71
N THR A 55 39.26 28.06 -26.72
CA THR A 55 39.08 29.50 -26.90
C THR A 55 38.08 30.03 -25.85
N VAL A 56 38.59 30.37 -24.67
CA VAL A 56 37.86 31.13 -23.65
C VAL A 56 38.36 32.59 -23.73
N PRO A 57 37.48 33.61 -23.70
CA PRO A 57 37.90 35.00 -23.69
C PRO A 57 38.83 35.29 -22.49
N PRO A 58 39.85 36.15 -22.64
CA PRO A 58 40.83 36.38 -21.59
C PRO A 58 40.15 37.01 -20.37
N ILE A 59 40.22 36.29 -19.24
CA ILE A 59 39.80 36.76 -17.92
C ILE A 59 40.62 38.01 -17.57
N PRO A 60 40.02 39.08 -17.03
CA PRO A 60 40.76 40.26 -16.62
C PRO A 60 41.84 39.87 -15.59
N ALA A 61 43.09 40.25 -15.87
CA ALA A 61 44.22 39.95 -15.01
C ALA A 61 43.95 40.46 -13.59
N ILE A 62 43.97 39.54 -12.63
CA ILE A 62 43.79 39.81 -11.22
C ILE A 62 44.93 40.73 -10.76
N SER A 63 44.59 41.87 -10.15
CA SER A 63 45.57 42.79 -9.56
C SER A 63 46.48 42.05 -8.58
N ALA A 64 47.80 42.25 -8.71
CA ALA A 64 48.82 41.64 -7.86
C ALA A 64 48.64 41.95 -6.36
N ALA A 65 47.82 42.96 -6.02
CA ALA A 65 47.52 43.39 -4.65
C ALA A 65 46.58 42.46 -3.86
N ALA A 66 46.01 41.41 -4.47
CA ALA A 66 44.99 40.59 -3.82
C ALA A 66 45.35 39.10 -3.68
N ARG A 67 46.62 38.73 -3.87
CA ARG A 67 47.10 37.38 -3.55
C ARG A 67 47.21 37.23 -2.03
N PRO A 68 46.69 36.13 -1.44
CA PRO A 68 46.79 35.88 -0.01
C PRO A 68 48.27 35.76 0.39
N SER A 69 48.73 36.75 1.15
CA SER A 69 50.15 36.94 1.47
C SER A 69 50.50 36.41 2.86
N SER A 70 49.52 36.34 3.75
CA SER A 70 49.67 35.78 5.09
C SER A 70 49.20 34.32 5.16
N VAL A 71 49.75 33.56 6.11
CA VAL A 71 49.37 32.16 6.37
C VAL A 71 47.87 32.04 6.69
N THR A 72 47.30 33.03 7.39
CA THR A 72 45.87 33.07 7.73
C THR A 72 45.00 33.30 6.49
N GLU A 73 45.40 34.20 5.58
CA GLU A 73 44.69 34.42 4.31
C GLU A 73 44.73 33.18 3.42
N GLN A 74 45.88 32.49 3.36
CA GLN A 74 46.03 31.25 2.61
C GLN A 74 45.15 30.13 3.19
N TYR A 75 45.05 30.03 4.51
CA TYR A 75 44.17 29.08 5.19
C TYR A 75 42.69 29.31 4.84
N TRP A 76 42.21 30.57 4.90
CA TRP A 76 40.83 30.89 4.54
C TRP A 76 40.55 30.72 3.05
N ALA A 77 41.50 31.06 2.18
CA ALA A 77 41.39 30.84 0.74
C ALA A 77 41.28 29.34 0.39
N ALA A 78 42.10 28.49 1.02
CA ALA A 78 42.03 27.04 0.83
C ALA A 78 40.67 26.47 1.28
N ARG A 79 40.18 26.92 2.45
CA ARG A 79 38.86 26.52 2.97
C ARG A 79 37.70 26.97 2.08
N ALA A 80 37.76 28.18 1.54
CA ALA A 80 36.75 28.67 0.62
C ALA A 80 36.76 27.88 -0.70
N LEU A 81 37.94 27.54 -1.23
CA LEU A 81 38.08 26.68 -2.40
C LEU A 81 37.48 25.28 -2.13
N THR A 82 37.76 24.68 -0.98
CA THR A 82 37.17 23.39 -0.61
C THR A 82 35.64 23.49 -0.51
N ALA A 83 35.12 24.56 0.08
CA ALA A 83 33.67 24.77 0.18
C ALA A 83 33.01 24.93 -1.20
N GLU A 84 33.62 25.69 -2.11
CA GLU A 84 33.10 25.88 -3.48
C GLU A 84 33.18 24.59 -4.30
N THR A 85 34.27 23.83 -4.20
CA THR A 85 34.38 22.53 -4.88
C THR A 85 33.30 21.55 -4.40
N LEU A 86 33.07 21.47 -3.08
CA LEU A 86 31.99 20.64 -2.52
C LEU A 86 30.61 21.11 -2.95
N LEU A 87 30.35 22.41 -3.00
CA LEU A 87 29.10 22.97 -3.47
C LEU A 87 28.87 22.65 -4.95
N SER A 88 29.89 22.82 -5.79
CA SER A 88 29.81 22.51 -7.22
C SER A 88 29.55 21.03 -7.48
N ALA A 89 30.18 20.14 -6.72
CA ALA A 89 29.93 18.70 -6.80
C ALA A 89 28.50 18.34 -6.36
N ARG A 90 27.99 19.00 -5.31
CA ARG A 90 26.62 18.79 -4.83
C ARG A 90 25.57 19.26 -5.83
N ILE A 91 25.78 20.44 -6.45
CA ILE A 91 24.89 20.97 -7.48
C ILE A 91 24.89 20.04 -8.69
N ALA A 92 26.06 19.61 -9.16
CA ALA A 92 26.18 18.67 -10.29
C ALA A 92 25.46 17.34 -10.03
N HIS A 93 25.58 16.80 -8.82
CA HIS A 93 24.87 15.58 -8.43
C HIS A 93 23.35 15.79 -8.35
N GLN A 94 22.89 16.92 -7.82
CA GLN A 94 21.47 17.24 -7.80
C GLN A 94 20.88 17.39 -9.21
N THR A 95 21.61 18.00 -10.14
CA THR A 95 21.17 18.12 -11.53
C THR A 95 21.08 16.76 -12.21
N GLU A 96 22.05 15.86 -11.98
CA GLU A 96 22.02 14.50 -12.53
C GLU A 96 20.83 13.68 -11.99
N ILE A 97 20.52 13.80 -10.69
CA ILE A 97 19.34 13.15 -10.09
C ILE A 97 18.04 13.67 -10.74
N LEU A 98 17.93 14.98 -10.96
CA LEU A 98 16.75 15.58 -11.59
C LEU A 98 16.58 15.10 -13.05
N GLU A 99 17.66 15.02 -13.81
CA GLU A 99 17.65 14.48 -15.18
C GLU A 99 17.22 13.00 -15.20
N LEU A 100 17.75 12.18 -14.28
CA LEU A 100 17.35 10.79 -14.17
C LEU A 100 15.86 10.64 -13.78
N ALA A 101 15.37 11.48 -12.86
CA ALA A 101 13.97 11.47 -12.44
C ALA A 101 13.03 11.82 -13.61
N THR A 102 13.34 12.89 -14.36
CA THR A 102 12.53 13.28 -15.54
C THR A 102 12.54 12.21 -16.62
N SER A 103 13.69 11.59 -16.89
CA SER A 103 13.79 10.48 -17.86
C SER A 103 12.98 9.24 -17.42
N ALA A 104 13.00 8.91 -16.12
CA ALA A 104 12.21 7.81 -15.58
C ALA A 104 10.70 8.09 -15.65
N GLU A 105 10.29 9.33 -15.41
CA GLU A 105 8.89 9.76 -15.51
C GLU A 105 8.40 9.72 -16.97
N GLU A 106 9.20 10.19 -17.92
CA GLU A 106 8.90 10.08 -19.35
C GLU A 106 8.71 8.61 -19.77
N LYS A 107 9.63 7.73 -19.36
CA LYS A 107 9.54 6.30 -19.66
C LYS A 107 8.27 5.68 -19.07
N ARG A 108 7.96 5.99 -17.80
CA ARG A 108 6.74 5.52 -17.13
C ARG A 108 5.48 6.01 -17.84
N SER A 109 5.47 7.27 -18.29
CA SER A 109 4.33 7.83 -19.03
C SER A 109 4.08 7.11 -20.36
N GLN A 110 5.16 6.74 -21.08
CA GLN A 110 5.08 6.00 -22.33
C GLN A 110 4.55 4.57 -22.11
N GLU A 111 5.03 3.88 -21.08
CA GLU A 111 4.56 2.54 -20.71
C GLU A 111 3.08 2.54 -20.32
N LEU A 112 2.63 3.55 -19.55
CA LEU A 112 1.22 3.73 -19.21
C LEU A 112 0.33 3.97 -20.43
N LEU A 113 0.78 4.80 -21.38
CA LEU A 113 0.04 5.03 -22.63
C LEU A 113 -0.03 3.76 -23.50
N ALA A 114 1.04 2.97 -23.55
CA ALA A 114 1.05 1.70 -24.26
C ALA A 114 0.06 0.69 -23.64
N LEU A 115 0.07 0.58 -22.30
CA LEU A 115 -0.87 -0.27 -21.56
C LEU A 115 -2.32 0.16 -21.80
N ARG A 116 -2.60 1.47 -21.73
CA ARG A 116 -3.96 1.98 -21.97
C ARG A 116 -4.48 1.64 -23.35
N ARG A 117 -3.64 1.78 -24.40
CA ARG A 117 -4.01 1.37 -25.77
C ARG A 117 -4.36 -0.12 -25.84
N THR A 118 -3.54 -0.98 -25.23
CA THR A 118 -3.83 -2.43 -25.23
C THR A 118 -5.11 -2.77 -24.46
N HIS A 119 -5.43 -2.02 -23.41
CA HIS A 119 -6.65 -2.20 -22.63
C HIS A 119 -7.89 -1.75 -23.43
N ASP A 120 -7.82 -0.59 -24.09
CA ASP A 120 -8.90 -0.06 -24.93
C ASP A 120 -9.19 -1.00 -26.11
N GLU A 121 -8.16 -1.57 -26.74
CA GLU A 121 -8.32 -2.59 -27.78
C GLU A 121 -9.00 -3.87 -27.26
N ARG A 122 -8.69 -4.30 -26.04
CA ARG A 122 -9.34 -5.47 -25.41
C ARG A 122 -10.80 -5.16 -25.09
N HIS A 123 -11.09 -3.98 -24.56
CA HIS A 123 -12.45 -3.54 -24.26
C HIS A 123 -13.32 -3.48 -25.53
N ALA A 124 -12.83 -2.87 -26.60
CA ALA A 124 -13.57 -2.80 -27.86
C ALA A 124 -13.89 -4.19 -28.44
N ARG A 125 -12.95 -5.14 -28.31
CA ARG A 125 -13.19 -6.53 -28.74
C ARG A 125 -14.21 -7.25 -27.86
N LEU A 126 -14.19 -7.02 -26.55
CA LEU A 126 -15.18 -7.55 -25.62
C LEU A 126 -16.57 -6.98 -25.91
N GLU A 127 -16.69 -5.67 -26.16
CA GLU A 127 -17.95 -5.03 -26.53
C GLU A 127 -18.54 -5.65 -27.81
N MET A 128 -17.72 -5.84 -28.87
CA MET A 128 -18.20 -6.50 -30.08
C MET A 128 -18.68 -7.94 -29.82
N LEU A 129 -17.99 -8.68 -28.96
CA LEU A 129 -18.37 -10.05 -28.60
C LEU A 129 -19.70 -10.08 -27.83
N VAL A 130 -19.88 -9.18 -26.86
CA VAL A 130 -21.13 -9.06 -26.10
C VAL A 130 -22.30 -8.70 -27.03
N VAL A 131 -22.10 -7.74 -27.95
CA VAL A 131 -23.12 -7.37 -28.94
C VAL A 131 -23.48 -8.56 -29.84
N ALA A 132 -22.49 -9.32 -30.30
CA ALA A 132 -22.73 -10.50 -31.12
C ALA A 132 -23.52 -11.59 -30.37
N LEU A 133 -23.22 -11.82 -29.09
CA LEU A 133 -23.95 -12.77 -28.25
C LEU A 133 -25.40 -12.34 -28.02
N ILE A 134 -25.63 -11.05 -27.75
CA ILE A 134 -26.98 -10.49 -27.61
C ILE A 134 -27.77 -10.65 -28.91
N ALA A 135 -27.16 -10.38 -30.07
CA ALA A 135 -27.80 -10.57 -31.36
C ALA A 135 -28.20 -12.04 -31.62
N CYS A 136 -27.33 -12.99 -31.26
CA CYS A 136 -27.63 -14.43 -31.36
C CYS A 136 -28.80 -14.83 -30.45
N LEU A 137 -28.84 -14.31 -29.22
CA LEU A 137 -29.92 -14.57 -28.27
C LEU A 137 -31.27 -14.05 -28.80
N VAL A 138 -31.29 -12.82 -29.34
CA VAL A 138 -32.49 -12.24 -29.93
C VAL A 138 -32.99 -13.07 -31.10
N ALA A 139 -32.10 -13.47 -32.02
CA ALA A 139 -32.46 -14.31 -33.17
C ALA A 139 -33.06 -15.66 -32.72
N PHE A 140 -32.50 -16.27 -31.67
CA PHE A 140 -33.00 -17.52 -31.11
C PHE A 140 -34.41 -17.36 -30.52
N VAL A 141 -34.66 -16.30 -29.77
CA VAL A 141 -36.00 -16.01 -29.21
C VAL A 141 -37.01 -15.76 -30.34
N CYS A 142 -36.65 -14.99 -31.36
CA CYS A 142 -37.51 -14.77 -32.53
C CYS A 142 -37.85 -16.07 -33.26
N ALA A 143 -36.89 -16.99 -33.41
CA ALA A 143 -37.12 -18.29 -34.03
C ALA A 143 -38.11 -19.15 -33.21
N ILE A 144 -37.99 -19.17 -31.88
CA ILE A 144 -38.94 -19.85 -31.00
C ILE A 144 -40.34 -19.27 -31.16
N MET A 145 -40.47 -17.93 -31.13
CA MET A 145 -41.76 -17.27 -31.32
C MET A 145 -42.38 -17.60 -32.70
N TYR A 146 -41.59 -17.56 -33.77
CA TYR A 146 -42.05 -17.91 -35.12
C TYR A 146 -42.58 -19.35 -35.19
N MET A 147 -41.84 -20.31 -34.64
CA MET A 147 -42.26 -21.71 -34.59
C MET A 147 -43.55 -21.89 -33.78
N HIS A 148 -43.71 -21.13 -32.69
CA HIS A 148 -44.90 -21.20 -31.85
C HIS A 148 -46.14 -20.63 -32.56
N VAL A 149 -46.01 -19.50 -33.26
CA VAL A 149 -47.10 -18.91 -34.06
C VAL A 149 -47.52 -19.83 -35.21
N ARG A 150 -46.55 -20.40 -35.93
CA ARG A 150 -46.82 -21.34 -37.04
C ARG A 150 -47.51 -22.63 -36.55
N SER A 151 -47.19 -23.09 -35.35
CA SER A 151 -47.85 -24.23 -34.71
C SER A 151 -49.32 -23.94 -34.36
N LEU A 152 -49.68 -22.70 -34.02
CA LEU A 152 -51.06 -22.32 -33.72
C LEU A 152 -51.90 -22.25 -35.00
N ASP A 153 -51.35 -21.77 -36.11
CA ASP A 153 -52.04 -21.70 -37.41
C ASP A 153 -52.42 -23.08 -37.96
N GLN A 154 -51.56 -24.09 -37.77
CA GLN A 154 -51.86 -25.47 -38.19
C GLN A 154 -53.01 -26.13 -37.40
N ARG A 155 -53.35 -25.63 -36.20
CA ARG A 155 -54.49 -26.14 -35.42
C ARG A 155 -55.82 -25.63 -35.96
N ALA A 156 -55.87 -24.45 -36.56
CA ALA A 156 -57.11 -23.88 -37.11
C ALA A 156 -57.59 -24.63 -38.36
N SER A 157 -56.71 -25.24 -39.16
CA SER A 157 -57.08 -25.92 -40.41
C SER A 157 -57.58 -27.37 -40.24
N ARG A 158 -57.69 -27.88 -39.01
CA ARG A 158 -58.02 -29.30 -38.74
C ARG A 158 -59.48 -29.55 -38.28
N TRP A 159 -60.32 -28.53 -38.26
CA TRP A 159 -61.76 -28.65 -37.99
C TRP A 159 -62.59 -28.46 -39.26
N SER A 160 -62.72 -29.51 -40.07
CA SER A 160 -63.81 -29.62 -41.06
C SER A 160 -64.02 -31.06 -41.56
N VAL A 161 -64.66 -31.93 -40.78
CA VAL A 161 -65.49 -33.02 -41.34
C VAL A 161 -66.60 -33.39 -40.33
N PRO A 162 -67.88 -33.46 -40.73
CA PRO A 162 -68.98 -33.84 -39.84
C PRO A 162 -69.20 -35.36 -39.83
N THR A 163 -69.32 -35.98 -38.66
CA THR A 163 -69.82 -37.35 -38.53
C THR A 163 -70.99 -37.43 -37.57
N HIS A 164 -72.00 -38.17 -38.01
CA HIS A 164 -73.35 -38.35 -37.49
C HIS A 164 -73.48 -38.59 -35.98
N PHE A 165 -74.53 -37.99 -35.42
CA PHE A 165 -74.99 -38.15 -34.05
C PHE A 165 -76.13 -39.18 -34.02
N THR A 166 -75.95 -40.29 -33.31
CA THR A 166 -77.03 -41.21 -32.89
C THR A 166 -76.71 -41.79 -31.52
N ILE A 167 -77.59 -41.55 -30.55
CA ILE A 167 -77.54 -42.09 -29.19
C ILE A 167 -78.39 -43.37 -29.15
N PRO A 168 -77.89 -44.45 -28.52
CA PRO A 168 -78.75 -45.13 -27.55
C PRO A 168 -78.05 -45.49 -26.22
N ILE A 169 -78.79 -45.17 -25.17
CA ILE A 169 -78.81 -45.59 -23.77
C ILE A 169 -78.31 -47.03 -23.52
N LEU A 170 -77.29 -47.21 -22.65
CA LEU A 170 -77.31 -48.07 -21.44
C LEU A 170 -75.90 -48.31 -20.84
N SER A 171 -75.82 -48.09 -19.53
CA SER A 171 -75.05 -48.86 -18.54
C SER A 171 -73.55 -48.55 -18.32
N PRO A 172 -73.07 -48.63 -17.04
CA PRO A 172 -71.84 -48.00 -16.58
C PRO A 172 -70.71 -49.02 -16.46
N PHE A 173 -69.68 -48.99 -17.32
CA PHE A 173 -68.32 -49.51 -17.06
C PHE A 173 -67.49 -49.33 -18.34
N ALA A 174 -66.85 -48.17 -18.49
CA ALA A 174 -65.71 -48.00 -19.38
C ALA A 174 -64.75 -46.97 -18.77
N SER A 175 -64.17 -47.35 -17.64
CA SER A 175 -62.85 -46.87 -17.23
C SER A 175 -61.86 -47.45 -18.22
N VAL A 176 -61.24 -46.64 -19.11
CA VAL A 176 -59.97 -46.92 -19.80
C VAL A 176 -59.44 -45.59 -20.40
N VAL A 177 -58.35 -45.10 -19.80
CA VAL A 177 -57.27 -44.28 -20.39
C VAL A 177 -57.58 -42.81 -20.71
N GLU A 178 -57.47 -41.95 -19.69
CA GLU A 178 -56.90 -40.61 -19.85
C GLU A 178 -55.39 -40.70 -19.62
N HIS A 179 -54.61 -40.88 -20.68
CA HIS A 179 -53.20 -40.50 -20.65
C HIS A 179 -52.74 -40.03 -22.03
N GLU A 180 -52.14 -38.82 -21.99
CA GLU A 180 -51.29 -38.19 -23.00
C GLU A 180 -52.00 -37.54 -24.20
N THR A 181 -51.77 -36.27 -24.49
CA THR A 181 -50.55 -35.90 -25.23
C THR A 181 -50.31 -34.38 -25.19
N SER A 182 -49.53 -33.92 -24.20
CA SER A 182 -48.75 -32.68 -24.33
C SER A 182 -47.51 -32.98 -25.18
N VAL A 183 -47.70 -33.02 -26.50
CA VAL A 183 -46.61 -33.26 -27.46
C VAL A 183 -45.92 -31.93 -27.73
N ILE A 184 -45.18 -31.47 -26.72
CA ILE A 184 -43.80 -30.96 -26.72
C ILE A 184 -43.48 -30.91 -25.23
N GLY A 185 -43.04 -32.04 -24.68
CA GLY A 185 -42.78 -32.14 -23.25
C GLY A 185 -41.72 -31.12 -22.83
N ASN A 186 -41.87 -30.52 -21.65
CA ASN A 186 -40.88 -29.62 -21.04
C ASN A 186 -39.44 -30.17 -21.11
N ARG A 187 -39.29 -31.50 -21.19
CA ARG A 187 -38.02 -32.19 -21.41
C ARG A 187 -37.34 -31.81 -22.73
N LEU A 188 -38.07 -31.64 -23.84
CA LEU A 188 -37.48 -31.30 -25.14
C LEU A 188 -36.97 -29.85 -25.16
N LEU A 189 -37.71 -28.93 -24.54
CA LEU A 189 -37.30 -27.53 -24.35
C LEU A 189 -36.10 -27.43 -23.41
N ALA A 190 -36.11 -28.17 -22.29
CA ALA A 190 -34.99 -28.21 -21.36
C ALA A 190 -33.73 -28.81 -22.00
N VAL A 191 -33.88 -29.89 -22.79
CA VAL A 191 -32.77 -30.51 -23.53
C VAL A 191 -32.25 -29.57 -24.61
N GLY A 192 -33.12 -28.86 -25.34
CA GLY A 192 -32.71 -27.84 -26.31
C GLY A 192 -31.93 -26.69 -25.68
N ALA A 193 -32.40 -26.17 -24.55
CA ALA A 193 -31.71 -25.12 -23.80
C ALA A 193 -30.36 -25.61 -23.24
N ALA A 194 -30.28 -26.84 -22.74
CA ALA A 194 -29.04 -27.43 -22.25
C ALA A 194 -28.02 -27.65 -23.38
N ILE A 195 -28.45 -28.16 -24.54
CA ILE A 195 -27.58 -28.32 -25.72
C ILE A 195 -27.06 -26.97 -26.19
N PHE A 196 -27.91 -25.94 -26.23
CA PHE A 196 -27.48 -24.59 -26.59
C PHE A 196 -26.46 -24.02 -25.60
N ALA A 197 -26.69 -24.18 -24.29
CA ALA A 197 -25.75 -23.73 -23.26
C ALA A 197 -24.40 -24.46 -23.36
N ILE A 198 -24.40 -25.76 -23.65
CA ILE A 198 -23.18 -26.55 -23.86
C ILE A 198 -22.43 -26.10 -25.12
N LEU A 199 -23.14 -25.86 -26.23
CA LEU A 199 -22.52 -25.36 -27.46
C LEU A 199 -21.96 -23.94 -27.29
N ALA A 200 -22.67 -23.06 -26.59
CA ALA A 200 -22.20 -21.72 -26.27
C ALA A 200 -20.96 -21.76 -25.36
N TYR A 201 -20.96 -22.62 -24.34
CA TYR A 201 -19.80 -22.84 -23.48
C TYR A 201 -18.62 -23.44 -24.24
N ALA A 202 -18.85 -24.40 -25.14
CA ALA A 202 -17.82 -25.03 -25.96
C ALA A 202 -17.19 -24.02 -26.95
N CYS A 203 -18.00 -23.19 -27.62
CA CYS A 203 -17.50 -22.10 -28.46
C CYS A 203 -16.69 -21.08 -27.66
N PHE A 204 -17.17 -20.70 -26.47
CA PHE A 204 -16.45 -19.80 -25.56
C PHE A 204 -15.10 -20.41 -25.12
N ARG A 205 -15.09 -21.68 -24.68
CA ARG A 205 -13.89 -22.44 -24.30
C ARG A 205 -12.91 -22.59 -25.45
N PHE A 206 -13.40 -22.90 -26.66
CA PHE A 206 -12.58 -23.04 -27.86
C PHE A 206 -11.95 -21.71 -28.26
N TRP A 207 -12.70 -20.61 -28.17
CA TRP A 207 -12.15 -19.27 -28.39
C TRP A 207 -11.10 -18.90 -27.33
N LEU A 208 -11.35 -19.24 -26.05
CA LEU A 208 -10.41 -19.03 -24.95
C LEU A 208 -9.11 -19.80 -25.16
N SER A 209 -9.20 -21.09 -25.54
CA SER A 209 -8.02 -21.95 -25.75
C SER A 209 -7.22 -21.53 -26.98
N HIS A 210 -7.87 -21.07 -28.05
CA HIS A 210 -7.15 -20.73 -29.28
C HIS A 210 -6.41 -19.40 -29.23
N LYS A 211 -6.76 -18.47 -28.34
CA LYS A 211 -6.03 -17.19 -28.17
C LYS A 211 -5.13 -17.12 -26.94
N ILE A 212 -5.42 -17.86 -25.87
CA ILE A 212 -4.54 -17.90 -24.69
C ILE A 212 -3.34 -18.84 -24.90
N GLY A 213 -3.39 -19.77 -25.87
CA GLY A 213 -2.28 -20.67 -26.21
C GLY A 213 -1.06 -20.04 -26.92
N SER A 214 -0.93 -18.72 -27.00
CA SER A 214 0.22 -18.05 -27.65
C SER A 214 1.08 -17.19 -26.71
N VAL A 215 0.89 -17.29 -25.39
CA VAL A 215 1.76 -16.60 -24.41
C VAL A 215 2.37 -17.61 -23.44
N VAL A 216 3.24 -18.46 -23.97
CA VAL A 216 4.45 -18.87 -23.26
C VAL A 216 5.60 -18.85 -24.27
N PRO A 217 6.38 -17.77 -24.35
CA PRO A 217 7.77 -17.89 -24.72
C PRO A 217 8.52 -18.34 -23.47
N GLY A 218 9.02 -19.58 -23.50
CA GLY A 218 10.14 -19.96 -22.65
C GLY A 218 11.29 -18.98 -22.91
N ALA A 219 11.58 -18.14 -21.93
CA ALA A 219 12.82 -17.39 -21.85
C ALA A 219 13.63 -17.99 -20.69
N LEU A 220 14.32 -19.09 -21.00
CA LEU A 220 15.60 -19.39 -20.38
C LEU A 220 16.51 -18.19 -20.66
N VAL A 221 16.69 -17.32 -19.67
CA VAL A 221 17.77 -16.34 -19.71
C VAL A 221 18.99 -17.01 -19.07
N GLU A 222 19.78 -17.65 -19.94
CA GLU A 222 21.17 -17.97 -19.67
C GLU A 222 21.93 -16.72 -19.20
N GLY A 223 22.88 -16.95 -18.30
CA GLY A 223 23.59 -15.95 -17.54
C GLY A 223 24.17 -14.80 -18.36
N ARG A 224 23.83 -13.57 -17.95
CA ARG A 224 24.69 -12.41 -18.15
C ARG A 224 25.42 -12.11 -16.86
N GLN A 225 26.72 -12.39 -16.87
CA GLN A 225 27.66 -11.82 -15.92
C GLN A 225 27.57 -10.29 -15.96
N VAL A 226 27.16 -9.70 -14.84
CA VAL A 226 27.27 -8.25 -14.61
C VAL A 226 28.73 -7.96 -14.30
N LYS A 227 29.41 -7.27 -15.23
CA LYS A 227 30.75 -6.72 -15.00
C LYS A 227 30.67 -5.67 -13.89
N ALA A 228 31.47 -5.88 -12.85
CA ALA A 228 31.61 -5.00 -11.70
C ALA A 228 32.01 -3.56 -12.09
N CYS A 229 31.33 -2.58 -11.49
CA CYS A 229 31.77 -1.19 -11.44
C CYS A 229 32.96 -1.07 -10.48
N ARG A 230 34.15 -0.73 -11.00
CA ARG A 230 35.40 -0.56 -10.22
C ARG A 230 35.54 0.85 -9.63
N SER A 231 34.62 1.29 -8.78
CA SER A 231 34.85 2.55 -8.02
C SER A 231 34.21 2.67 -6.65
N CYS A 232 33.49 1.67 -6.14
CA CYS A 232 33.04 1.64 -4.73
C CYS A 232 33.62 0.42 -4.01
N GLY A 233 34.59 0.65 -3.13
CA GLY A 233 35.29 -0.38 -2.36
C GLY A 233 34.47 -0.97 -1.21
N VAL A 234 33.29 -1.52 -1.50
CA VAL A 234 32.52 -2.33 -0.53
C VAL A 234 32.14 -3.64 -1.22
N ARG A 235 32.72 -4.76 -0.76
CA ARG A 235 32.42 -6.10 -1.26
C ARG A 235 31.24 -6.70 -0.50
N LEU A 236 30.28 -7.22 -1.25
CA LEU A 236 29.05 -7.90 -0.78
C LEU A 236 29.31 -9.29 -0.14
N GLN A 237 30.54 -9.58 0.28
CA GLN A 237 30.91 -10.83 0.97
C GLN A 237 31.33 -10.62 2.43
N ASP A 238 31.42 -9.38 2.92
CA ASP A 238 31.85 -9.09 4.29
C ASP A 238 30.68 -9.01 5.31
N LEU A 239 29.46 -9.42 4.93
CA LEU A 239 28.27 -9.43 5.79
C LEU A 239 27.84 -10.82 6.27
N ALA A 240 28.56 -11.89 5.89
CA ALA A 240 28.20 -13.25 6.27
C ALA A 240 28.94 -13.79 7.52
N ASP A 241 30.01 -13.14 7.97
CA ASP A 241 30.89 -13.66 9.05
C ASP A 241 31.01 -12.72 10.26
N ILE A 242 29.89 -12.19 10.76
CA ILE A 242 29.86 -11.54 12.08
C ILE A 242 29.40 -12.56 13.11
N PRO A 243 30.28 -13.05 14.02
CA PRO A 243 29.86 -13.97 15.07
C PRO A 243 28.85 -13.30 16.01
N PRO A 244 27.94 -14.06 16.66
CA PRO A 244 26.85 -13.51 17.44
C PRO A 244 27.41 -12.84 18.70
N ARG A 245 27.57 -11.52 18.64
CA ARG A 245 27.76 -10.70 19.83
C ARG A 245 26.40 -10.15 20.25
N SER A 246 26.12 -10.29 21.55
CA SER A 246 24.96 -9.85 22.35
C SER A 246 23.74 -9.24 21.63
N PRO A 247 22.51 -9.70 21.92
CA PRO A 247 21.28 -9.30 21.21
C PRO A 247 20.83 -7.82 21.32
N PHE A 248 21.61 -6.90 21.90
CA PHE A 248 21.13 -5.55 22.26
C PHE A 248 21.77 -4.36 21.53
N GLU A 249 22.64 -4.57 20.53
CA GLU A 249 23.46 -3.46 20.00
C GLU A 249 23.07 -2.90 18.63
N PHE A 250 22.12 -3.51 17.91
CA PHE A 250 21.90 -3.14 16.50
C PHE A 250 20.89 -2.01 16.23
N CYS A 251 20.03 -1.65 17.19
CA CYS A 251 19.01 -0.61 17.00
C CYS A 251 19.52 0.83 17.31
N ARG A 252 20.77 1.00 17.79
CA ARG A 252 21.29 2.31 18.21
C ARG A 252 21.89 3.17 17.08
N LYS A 253 22.16 2.60 15.90
CA LYS A 253 22.78 3.35 14.79
C LYS A 253 21.75 3.69 13.71
N SER A 254 21.14 4.86 13.96
CA SER A 254 20.30 5.73 13.13
C SER A 254 20.20 5.46 11.61
N ALA A 255 18.97 5.67 11.11
CA ALA A 255 18.49 5.85 9.72
C ALA A 255 17.65 4.72 9.14
N TRP A 256 17.63 3.54 9.74
CA TRP A 256 17.08 2.35 9.06
C TRP A 256 15.77 1.79 9.63
N CYS A 257 15.29 2.17 10.82
CA CYS A 257 13.99 1.68 11.37
C CYS A 257 12.78 2.41 10.72
N ASN A 258 11.55 2.24 11.24
CA ASN A 258 10.35 2.90 10.69
C ASN A 258 10.39 4.45 10.86
N PRO A 259 10.38 5.25 9.77
CA PRO A 259 10.55 6.69 9.85
C PRO A 259 9.21 7.38 10.12
N LEU A 260 9.23 8.40 10.97
CA LEU A 260 8.05 9.15 11.35
C LEU A 260 8.33 10.65 11.26
N ALA A 261 7.44 11.38 10.59
CA ALA A 261 7.41 12.83 10.65
C ALA A 261 6.57 13.27 11.86
N ILE A 262 7.10 14.16 12.68
CA ILE A 262 6.37 14.80 13.78
C ILE A 262 6.32 16.29 13.49
N ILE A 263 5.10 16.81 13.34
CA ILE A 263 4.79 18.21 13.12
C ILE A 263 4.31 18.80 14.43
N ASP A 264 5.15 19.65 14.99
CA ASP A 264 4.84 20.40 16.18
C ASP A 264 3.99 21.62 15.80
N VAL A 265 2.72 21.65 16.20
CA VAL A 265 1.74 22.70 15.82
C VAL A 265 1.59 23.66 17.00
N PRO A 266 2.15 24.88 16.92
CA PRO A 266 1.99 25.89 17.96
C PRO A 266 0.53 26.29 18.11
N SER A 267 0.13 26.71 19.31
CA SER A 267 -1.24 27.14 19.59
C SER A 267 -1.71 28.36 18.78
N THR A 268 -0.77 29.11 18.20
CA THR A 268 -1.04 30.25 17.31
C THR A 268 -1.38 29.84 15.87
N VAL A 269 -1.18 28.57 15.51
CA VAL A 269 -1.39 28.05 14.16
C VAL A 269 -2.52 27.03 14.19
N SER A 270 -3.50 27.18 13.31
CA SER A 270 -4.51 26.16 13.08
C SER A 270 -4.31 25.53 11.70
N LEU A 271 -4.18 24.21 11.67
CA LEU A 271 -4.10 23.44 10.44
C LEU A 271 -5.44 22.76 10.16
N THR A 272 -5.98 23.01 8.96
CA THR A 272 -7.13 22.27 8.45
C THR A 272 -6.73 20.83 8.13
N ASP A 273 -7.71 19.92 8.10
CA ASP A 273 -7.45 18.51 7.77
C ASP A 273 -6.91 18.35 6.35
N THR A 274 -7.34 19.19 5.40
CA THR A 274 -6.76 19.24 4.05
C THR A 274 -5.28 19.61 4.07
N GLN A 275 -4.86 20.59 4.88
CA GLN A 275 -3.44 20.94 5.03
C GLN A 275 -2.65 19.80 5.66
N LYS A 276 -3.16 19.17 6.74
CA LYS A 276 -2.50 18.01 7.36
C LYS A 276 -2.31 16.87 6.37
N HIS A 277 -3.33 16.58 5.56
CA HIS A 277 -3.27 15.57 4.52
C HIS A 277 -2.22 15.92 3.45
N HIS A 278 -2.17 17.17 2.95
CA HIS A 278 -1.14 17.60 2.00
C HIS A 278 0.27 17.51 2.58
N ILE A 279 0.46 17.94 3.83
CA ILE A 279 1.75 17.83 4.52
C ILE A 279 2.17 16.36 4.64
N SER A 280 1.24 15.48 5.02
CA SER A 280 1.52 14.04 5.15
C SER A 280 1.93 13.42 3.81
N ARG A 281 1.30 13.86 2.71
CA ARG A 281 1.67 13.45 1.35
C ARG A 281 3.03 13.98 0.91
N GLU A 282 3.42 15.19 1.34
CA GLU A 282 4.73 15.77 1.04
C GLU A 282 5.85 15.01 1.74
N PHE A 283 5.67 14.62 3.01
CA PHE A 283 6.63 13.76 3.70
C PHE A 283 6.71 12.35 3.11
N ASN A 284 5.60 11.83 2.58
CA ASN A 284 5.51 10.53 1.93
C ASN A 284 6.12 9.37 2.77
N LEU A 285 5.90 9.43 4.09
CA LEU A 285 6.21 8.37 5.04
C LEU A 285 4.94 7.56 5.34
N SER A 286 5.07 6.42 6.04
CA SER A 286 3.91 5.61 6.46
C SER A 286 2.88 6.47 7.20
N GLU A 287 3.35 7.31 8.13
CA GLU A 287 2.52 8.25 8.87
C GLU A 287 3.25 9.56 9.19
N THR A 288 2.45 10.61 9.39
CA THR A 288 2.83 11.91 9.95
C THR A 288 1.97 12.20 11.17
N VAL A 289 2.62 12.59 12.27
CA VAL A 289 1.96 12.95 13.53
C VAL A 289 1.91 14.47 13.65
N PHE A 290 0.77 15.00 14.03
CA PHE A 290 0.62 16.41 14.40
C PHE A 290 0.34 16.52 15.89
N ILE A 291 1.19 17.25 16.59
CA ILE A 291 1.08 17.54 18.02
C ILE A 291 0.50 18.94 18.16
N HIS A 292 -0.70 19.05 18.73
CA HIS A 292 -1.40 20.32 18.87
C HIS A 292 -1.21 20.87 20.27
N HIS A 293 -0.43 21.94 20.39
CA HIS A 293 -0.26 22.61 21.68
C HIS A 293 -1.49 23.44 22.05
N PRO A 294 -1.94 23.36 23.31
CA PRO A 294 -3.04 24.16 23.79
C PRO A 294 -2.66 25.66 23.89
N PRO A 295 -3.65 26.58 23.86
CA PRO A 295 -3.41 28.02 23.97
C PRO A 295 -2.78 28.48 25.28
N THR A 296 -2.93 27.70 26.36
CA THR A 296 -2.47 28.06 27.71
C THR A 296 -1.06 27.54 28.00
N HIS A 297 -0.25 28.38 28.66
CA HIS A 297 1.07 28.04 29.20
C HIS A 297 1.02 27.14 30.46
N GLU A 298 -0.15 26.66 30.85
CA GLU A 298 -0.28 25.71 31.96
C GLU A 298 0.25 24.34 31.52
N ALA A 299 0.81 23.59 32.48
CA ALA A 299 1.23 22.22 32.25
C ALA A 299 -0.01 21.41 31.86
N VAL A 300 -0.19 21.17 30.56
CA VAL A 300 -1.35 20.41 30.10
C VAL A 300 -0.97 18.95 30.15
N ASP A 301 -1.58 18.24 31.11
CA ASP A 301 -1.43 16.80 31.28
C ASP A 301 -1.89 16.01 30.04
N THR A 302 -2.71 16.62 29.18
CA THR A 302 -3.28 16.02 27.97
C THR A 302 -2.97 16.80 26.70
N ILE A 303 -2.26 16.19 25.76
CA ILE A 303 -1.87 16.79 24.47
C ILE A 303 -2.69 16.15 23.35
N ARG A 304 -3.32 16.97 22.50
CA ARG A 304 -4.05 16.47 21.33
C ARG A 304 -3.07 16.05 20.25
N VAL A 305 -3.27 14.85 19.72
CA VAL A 305 -2.43 14.26 18.67
C VAL A 305 -3.31 13.72 17.55
N SER A 306 -2.98 14.05 16.30
CA SER A 306 -3.61 13.45 15.11
C SER A 306 -2.57 12.71 14.29
N ILE A 307 -2.94 11.54 13.76
CA ILE A 307 -2.05 10.63 13.04
C ILE A 307 -2.58 10.46 11.62
N TRP A 308 -1.77 10.81 10.62
CA TRP A 308 -2.20 10.84 9.23
C TRP A 308 -1.31 9.95 8.37
N THR A 309 -1.94 9.12 7.54
CA THR A 309 -1.29 8.50 6.39
C THR A 309 -1.31 9.47 5.20
N THR A 310 -0.79 9.04 4.06
CA THR A 310 -0.90 9.78 2.78
C THR A 310 -2.32 9.78 2.18
N GLU A 311 -3.29 9.13 2.84
CA GLU A 311 -4.66 8.94 2.34
C GLU A 311 -5.74 9.36 3.34
N GLN A 312 -5.55 9.09 4.63
CA GLN A 312 -6.55 9.34 5.68
C GLN A 312 -5.94 9.51 7.07
N GLU A 313 -6.71 10.12 7.98
CA GLU A 313 -6.41 10.10 9.41
C GLU A 313 -6.67 8.70 9.99
N LEU A 314 -5.74 8.21 10.81
CA LEU A 314 -5.88 6.94 11.52
C LEU A 314 -6.39 7.19 12.95
N PRO A 315 -7.26 6.30 13.47
CA PRO A 315 -7.73 6.41 14.84
C PRO A 315 -6.61 6.12 15.87
N PHE A 316 -5.71 5.20 15.52
CA PHE A 316 -4.57 4.78 16.33
C PHE A 316 -3.47 4.20 15.44
N ALA A 317 -2.21 4.47 15.74
CA ALA A 317 -1.07 3.79 15.15
C ALA A 317 0.06 3.68 16.17
N GLY A 318 0.72 2.52 16.23
CA GLY A 318 1.66 2.23 17.31
C GLY A 318 2.97 3.03 17.26
N HIS A 319 3.76 2.91 16.19
CA HIS A 319 5.02 3.65 16.10
C HIS A 319 4.82 5.19 16.13
N PRO A 320 3.73 5.74 15.56
CA PRO A 320 3.39 7.16 15.71
C PRO A 320 3.16 7.58 17.16
N SER A 321 2.44 6.77 17.95
CA SER A 321 2.24 7.02 19.39
C SER A 321 3.54 6.95 20.19
N ILE A 322 4.40 5.96 19.91
CA ILE A 322 5.72 5.84 20.56
C ILE A 322 6.61 7.03 20.21
N GLY A 323 6.66 7.43 18.94
CA GLY A 323 7.43 8.59 18.49
C GLY A 323 6.95 9.90 19.13
N ALA A 324 5.63 10.10 19.23
CA ALA A 324 5.05 11.26 19.91
C ALA A 324 5.40 11.29 21.41
N ALA A 325 5.26 10.15 22.10
CA ALA A 325 5.63 10.00 23.50
C ALA A 325 7.12 10.34 23.73
N TRP A 326 8.01 9.78 22.91
CA TRP A 326 9.44 10.04 22.97
C TRP A 326 9.75 11.52 22.72
N TYR A 327 9.17 12.13 21.68
CA TYR A 327 9.41 13.54 21.33
C TYR A 327 8.97 14.49 22.45
N LEU A 328 7.81 14.26 23.05
CA LEU A 328 7.25 15.13 24.09
C LEU A 328 7.98 15.00 25.43
N LEU A 329 8.40 13.78 25.80
CA LEU A 329 8.92 13.51 27.13
C LEU A 329 10.44 13.59 27.22
N THR A 330 11.18 13.23 26.17
CA THR A 330 12.66 13.24 26.20
C THR A 330 13.25 14.60 26.64
N PRO A 331 12.75 15.77 26.18
CA PRO A 331 13.26 17.07 26.63
C PRO A 331 12.88 17.43 28.08
N ARG A 332 11.87 16.77 28.65
CA ARG A 332 11.27 17.09 29.97
C ARG A 332 11.75 16.16 31.09
N VAL A 333 12.27 14.98 30.74
CA VAL A 333 12.67 13.95 31.68
C VAL A 333 14.16 14.06 31.97
N GLY A 334 14.48 14.36 33.23
CA GLY A 334 15.87 14.35 33.72
C GLY A 334 16.49 12.95 33.71
N SER A 335 17.82 12.89 33.69
CA SER A 335 18.57 11.63 33.76
C SER A 335 18.11 10.79 34.97
N GLY A 336 17.80 9.52 34.73
CA GLY A 336 17.35 8.61 35.79
C GLY A 336 15.87 8.72 36.16
N SER A 337 15.11 9.61 35.51
CA SER A 337 13.69 9.83 35.80
C SER A 337 12.78 9.16 34.76
N THR A 338 11.50 9.08 35.11
CA THR A 338 10.42 8.69 34.19
C THR A 338 9.41 9.83 34.11
N GLY A 339 9.05 10.22 32.89
CA GLY A 339 7.99 11.20 32.64
C GLY A 339 6.72 10.53 32.13
N ASN A 340 5.61 11.23 32.25
CA ASN A 340 4.32 10.82 31.69
C ASN A 340 3.62 12.00 31.01
N VAL A 341 2.75 11.68 30.05
CA VAL A 341 1.84 12.62 29.40
C VAL A 341 0.65 11.83 28.87
N MET A 342 -0.54 12.42 28.89
CA MET A 342 -1.70 11.84 28.24
C MET A 342 -1.76 12.34 26.79
N LEU A 343 -1.91 11.43 25.82
CA LEU A 343 -2.17 11.78 24.44
C LEU A 343 -3.66 11.59 24.14
N ASN A 344 -4.31 12.61 23.60
CA ASN A 344 -5.69 12.52 23.12
C ASN A 344 -5.66 12.30 21.60
N ILE A 345 -5.86 11.05 21.19
CA ILE A 345 -5.94 10.60 19.79
C ILE A 345 -7.40 10.29 19.42
N PRO A 346 -7.75 10.12 18.13
CA PRO A 346 -9.15 9.86 17.76
C PRO A 346 -9.72 8.56 18.37
N ALA A 347 -8.88 7.55 18.65
CA ALA A 347 -9.29 6.33 19.37
C ALA A 347 -9.53 6.52 20.88
N GLY A 348 -9.15 7.67 21.45
CA GLY A 348 -9.32 7.98 22.88
C GLY A 348 -8.03 8.45 23.57
N LEU A 349 -8.05 8.40 24.90
CA LEU A 349 -6.90 8.78 25.73
C LEU A 349 -5.88 7.64 25.78
N LEU A 350 -4.62 8.00 25.62
CA LEU A 350 -3.48 7.08 25.59
C LEU A 350 -2.42 7.60 26.57
N ALA A 351 -2.16 6.83 27.64
CA ALA A 351 -1.19 7.21 28.66
C ALA A 351 0.22 6.89 28.15
N ALA A 352 1.00 7.93 27.85
CA ALA A 352 2.37 7.82 27.38
C ALA A 352 3.36 8.02 28.53
N THR A 353 4.43 7.25 28.51
CA THR A 353 5.54 7.34 29.46
C THR A 353 6.87 7.24 28.73
N TYR A 354 7.91 7.82 29.31
CA TYR A 354 9.28 7.67 28.84
C TYR A 354 10.20 7.50 30.04
N SER A 355 10.98 6.43 30.02
CA SER A 355 11.97 6.11 31.04
C SER A 355 13.37 6.41 30.50
N SER A 356 14.02 7.44 31.05
CA SER A 356 15.41 7.78 30.71
C SER A 356 16.42 6.66 31.04
N PRO A 357 16.33 5.95 32.18
CA PRO A 357 17.23 4.82 32.48
C PRO A 357 17.29 3.74 31.39
N ASN A 358 16.14 3.42 30.82
CA ASN A 358 16.00 2.34 29.84
C ASN A 358 16.05 2.87 28.39
N ASP A 359 15.96 4.19 28.22
CA ASP A 359 15.70 4.88 26.96
C ASP A 359 14.53 4.23 26.20
N LEU A 360 13.39 4.13 26.90
CA LEU A 360 12.22 3.39 26.45
C LEU A 360 10.98 4.25 26.60
N ALA A 361 10.28 4.48 25.49
CA ALA A 361 8.94 5.05 25.48
C ALA A 361 7.92 3.91 25.55
N SER A 362 6.86 4.10 26.33
CA SER A 362 5.73 3.16 26.35
C SER A 362 4.40 3.89 26.38
N VAL A 363 3.38 3.26 25.82
CA VAL A 363 2.03 3.78 25.74
C VAL A 363 1.03 2.71 26.17
N VAL A 364 0.08 3.08 27.00
CA VAL A 364 -1.09 2.24 27.29
C VAL A 364 -2.11 2.47 26.18
N VAL A 365 -2.29 1.45 25.35
CA VAL A 365 -3.09 1.53 24.13
C VAL A 365 -4.57 1.49 24.47
N PRO A 366 -5.39 2.47 24.03
CA PRO A 366 -6.83 2.36 24.12
C PRO A 366 -7.28 1.19 23.24
N HIS A 367 -8.04 0.25 23.80
CA HIS A 367 -8.45 -0.96 23.09
C HIS A 367 -9.93 -1.26 23.29
N ASP A 368 -10.60 -1.60 22.18
CA ASP A 368 -11.96 -2.17 22.14
C ASP A 368 -11.88 -3.29 21.11
N VAL A 369 -11.54 -4.49 21.57
CA VAL A 369 -11.06 -5.55 20.67
C VAL A 369 -12.26 -6.31 20.11
N LYS A 370 -12.36 -6.37 18.78
CA LYS A 370 -13.36 -7.18 18.07
C LYS A 370 -12.66 -8.26 17.24
N ILE A 371 -12.94 -9.51 17.55
CA ILE A 371 -12.61 -10.65 16.68
C ILE A 371 -13.79 -10.83 15.73
N HIS A 372 -13.53 -10.68 14.44
CA HIS A 372 -14.52 -10.82 13.39
C HIS A 372 -14.64 -12.28 12.93
N SER A 373 -15.61 -12.56 12.07
CA SER A 373 -15.63 -13.82 11.33
C SER A 373 -14.31 -13.96 10.56
N PRO A 374 -13.65 -15.13 10.63
CA PRO A 374 -12.36 -15.33 9.98
C PRO A 374 -12.49 -15.33 8.45
N TYR A 375 -11.40 -14.99 7.78
CA TYR A 375 -11.29 -15.09 6.34
C TYR A 375 -11.05 -16.54 5.90
N VAL A 376 -12.03 -17.12 5.22
CA VAL A 376 -12.07 -18.57 4.95
C VAL A 376 -11.28 -19.01 3.71
N HIS A 377 -10.92 -18.09 2.80
CA HIS A 377 -10.23 -18.44 1.55
C HIS A 377 -8.71 -18.48 1.71
N THR A 378 -8.22 -19.39 2.55
CA THR A 378 -6.79 -19.55 2.89
C THR A 378 -5.90 -19.81 1.69
N GLY A 379 -6.39 -20.54 0.67
CA GLY A 379 -5.66 -20.74 -0.59
C GLY A 379 -5.43 -19.44 -1.36
N LYS A 380 -6.43 -18.54 -1.42
CA LYS A 380 -6.28 -17.21 -2.02
C LYS A 380 -5.33 -16.34 -1.21
N MET A 381 -5.36 -16.46 0.13
CA MET A 381 -4.41 -15.74 1.00
C MET A 381 -2.98 -16.19 0.73
N ALA A 382 -2.73 -17.50 0.64
CA ALA A 382 -1.41 -18.01 0.30
C ALA A 382 -0.94 -17.49 -1.06
N GLU A 383 -1.78 -17.58 -2.10
CA GLU A 383 -1.49 -17.05 -3.43
C GLU A 383 -1.17 -15.54 -3.42
N TRP A 384 -1.96 -14.75 -2.69
CA TRP A 384 -1.74 -13.30 -2.54
C TRP A 384 -0.41 -12.98 -1.86
N LEU A 385 0.03 -13.81 -0.91
CA LEU A 385 1.34 -13.68 -0.25
C LEU A 385 2.51 -14.22 -1.07
N GLY A 386 2.25 -14.78 -2.27
CA GLY A 386 3.28 -15.46 -3.06
C GLY A 386 3.75 -16.78 -2.42
N LEU A 387 2.90 -17.40 -1.62
CA LEU A 387 3.13 -18.65 -0.88
C LEU A 387 2.23 -19.78 -1.37
N THR A 388 2.51 -20.99 -0.91
CA THR A 388 1.63 -22.15 -1.06
C THR A 388 0.76 -22.33 0.20
N PRO A 389 -0.41 -22.98 0.10
CA PRO A 389 -1.23 -23.26 1.28
C PRO A 389 -0.49 -24.08 2.36
N ALA A 390 0.54 -24.84 1.97
CA ALA A 390 1.36 -25.63 2.88
C ALA A 390 2.33 -24.77 3.71
N ASP A 391 2.63 -23.54 3.29
CA ASP A 391 3.48 -22.60 4.04
C ASP A 391 2.73 -21.94 5.22
N LEU A 392 1.39 -21.97 5.19
CA LEU A 392 0.56 -21.40 6.23
C LEU A 392 0.41 -22.39 7.40
N ALA A 393 0.66 -21.91 8.61
CA ALA A 393 0.53 -22.69 9.84
C ALA A 393 -0.92 -22.67 10.36
N LEU A 394 -1.82 -23.28 9.59
CA LEU A 394 -3.23 -23.40 9.95
C LEU A 394 -3.45 -24.77 10.61
N GLU A 395 -3.81 -24.78 11.90
CA GLU A 395 -4.20 -26.02 12.60
C GLU A 395 -5.42 -26.67 11.95
N ASP A 396 -6.33 -25.85 11.42
CA ASP A 396 -7.54 -26.28 10.75
C ASP A 396 -7.91 -25.25 9.67
N ALA A 397 -7.90 -25.68 8.40
CA ALA A 397 -8.25 -24.82 7.27
C ALA A 397 -9.69 -24.27 7.36
N SER A 398 -10.58 -24.96 8.09
CA SER A 398 -11.96 -24.52 8.31
C SER A 398 -12.08 -23.34 9.29
N LYS A 399 -11.08 -23.13 10.16
CA LYS A 399 -11.02 -21.96 11.06
C LYS A 399 -10.64 -20.67 10.34
N GLY A 400 -10.07 -20.76 9.14
CA GLY A 400 -9.67 -19.60 8.32
C GLY A 400 -8.57 -18.74 8.97
N VAL A 401 -8.32 -17.57 8.37
CA VAL A 401 -7.38 -16.55 8.87
C VAL A 401 -8.12 -15.61 9.83
N PRO A 402 -7.66 -15.44 11.07
CA PRO A 402 -8.27 -14.50 12.01
C PRO A 402 -8.27 -13.06 11.48
N LEU A 403 -9.43 -12.41 11.56
CA LEU A 403 -9.62 -10.99 11.26
C LEU A 403 -9.94 -10.26 12.57
N VAL A 404 -9.08 -9.34 12.99
CA VAL A 404 -9.17 -8.74 14.33
C VAL A 404 -8.98 -7.24 14.24
N SER A 405 -9.82 -6.49 14.95
CA SER A 405 -9.66 -5.06 15.15
C SER A 405 -9.31 -4.77 16.61
N ILE A 406 -8.26 -3.99 16.85
CA ILE A 406 -7.92 -3.52 18.22
C ILE A 406 -8.77 -2.32 18.65
N VAL A 407 -9.12 -1.48 17.68
CA VAL A 407 -10.06 -0.36 17.81
C VAL A 407 -10.86 -0.24 16.52
N LYS A 408 -11.98 0.48 16.56
CA LYS A 408 -12.76 0.78 15.35
C LYS A 408 -11.90 1.53 14.33
N GLY A 409 -11.91 1.06 13.08
CA GLY A 409 -11.12 1.66 12.00
C GLY A 409 -9.67 1.17 11.89
N MET A 410 -9.27 0.17 12.68
CA MET A 410 -7.93 -0.42 12.63
C MET A 410 -8.00 -1.95 12.70
N THR A 411 -7.87 -2.62 11.56
CA THR A 411 -8.12 -4.05 11.38
C THR A 411 -6.94 -4.78 10.75
N PHE A 412 -6.69 -6.01 11.19
CA PHE A 412 -5.62 -6.86 10.64
C PHE A 412 -6.07 -8.30 10.40
N LEU A 413 -5.60 -8.88 9.30
CA LEU A 413 -5.59 -10.32 9.05
C LEU A 413 -4.32 -10.92 9.66
N LEU A 414 -4.48 -11.83 10.61
CA LEU A 414 -3.36 -12.41 11.36
C LEU A 414 -2.95 -13.75 10.74
N VAL A 415 -1.94 -13.75 9.88
CA VAL A 415 -1.52 -14.94 9.11
C VAL A 415 -0.33 -15.60 9.79
N ARG A 416 -0.53 -16.77 10.40
CA ARG A 416 0.57 -17.58 10.90
C ARG A 416 1.23 -18.35 9.75
N VAL A 417 2.55 -18.29 9.63
CA VAL A 417 3.32 -19.13 8.70
C VAL A 417 4.21 -20.10 9.49
N ASN A 418 4.66 -21.17 8.85
CA ASN A 418 5.35 -22.27 9.54
C ASN A 418 6.71 -21.89 10.10
N ASP A 419 7.49 -21.15 9.33
CA ASP A 419 8.89 -20.89 9.62
C ASP A 419 9.37 -19.57 9.02
N LEU A 420 10.59 -19.17 9.40
CA LEU A 420 11.24 -17.95 8.95
C LEU A 420 11.52 -17.94 7.44
N GLU A 421 11.69 -19.11 6.82
CA GLU A 421 11.91 -19.18 5.36
C GLU A 421 10.63 -18.85 4.60
N ALA A 422 9.49 -19.41 5.04
CA ALA A 422 8.17 -19.08 4.52
C ALA A 422 7.89 -17.58 4.69
N LEU A 423 8.17 -17.01 5.86
CA LEU A 423 8.01 -15.58 6.10
C LEU A 423 8.92 -14.73 5.18
N GLY A 424 10.16 -15.16 4.94
CA GLY A 424 11.11 -14.50 4.05
C GLY A 424 10.74 -14.59 2.57
N ARG A 425 10.05 -15.66 2.14
CA ARG A 425 9.55 -15.83 0.76
C ARG A 425 8.37 -14.94 0.41
N ILE A 426 7.69 -14.35 1.40
CA ILE A 426 6.51 -13.51 1.16
C ILE A 426 6.89 -12.34 0.25
N HIS A 427 6.13 -12.19 -0.82
CA HIS A 427 6.14 -11.05 -1.70
C HIS A 427 4.68 -10.81 -2.09
N ALA A 428 4.09 -9.71 -1.66
CA ALA A 428 2.68 -9.47 -1.92
C ALA A 428 2.44 -9.33 -3.44
N VAL A 429 1.62 -10.23 -3.98
CA VAL A 429 1.26 -10.30 -5.39
C VAL A 429 -0.14 -9.71 -5.55
N GLY A 430 -0.24 -8.39 -5.70
CA GLY A 430 -1.49 -7.77 -6.16
C GLY A 430 -1.90 -6.47 -5.46
N GLU A 431 -3.18 -6.14 -5.64
CA GLU A 431 -3.83 -4.95 -5.09
C GLU A 431 -4.09 -5.09 -3.58
N ARG A 432 -4.43 -3.97 -2.93
CA ARG A 432 -4.83 -3.94 -1.51
C ARG A 432 -5.91 -4.97 -1.23
N PHE A 433 -5.76 -5.67 -0.11
CA PHE A 433 -6.77 -6.61 0.33
C PHE A 433 -8.02 -5.84 0.77
N VAL A 434 -9.12 -5.99 0.03
CA VAL A 434 -10.41 -5.39 0.40
C VAL A 434 -11.29 -6.48 0.99
N VAL A 435 -11.74 -6.26 2.23
CA VAL A 435 -12.73 -7.11 2.90
C VAL A 435 -14.12 -6.83 2.28
N ASN A 436 -14.36 -7.33 1.06
CA ASN A 436 -15.65 -7.21 0.37
C ASN A 436 -16.51 -8.49 0.48
N ASP A 437 -15.91 -9.63 0.82
CA ASP A 437 -16.59 -10.92 0.78
C ASP A 437 -17.21 -11.29 2.13
N GLY A 438 -18.54 -11.12 2.24
CA GLY A 438 -19.37 -11.96 3.11
C GLY A 438 -19.33 -11.71 4.62
N VAL A 439 -18.78 -10.59 5.10
CA VAL A 439 -18.95 -10.18 6.51
C VAL A 439 -20.33 -9.54 6.70
N ASP A 440 -21.37 -10.30 6.40
CA ASP A 440 -22.78 -9.89 6.39
C ASP A 440 -23.41 -9.99 7.79
N ARG A 441 -22.66 -9.53 8.80
CA ARG A 441 -23.17 -9.39 10.17
C ARG A 441 -23.03 -7.93 10.57
N ASP A 442 -24.19 -7.27 10.72
CA ASP A 442 -24.36 -5.83 10.90
C ASP A 442 -23.36 -5.19 11.88
N GLU A 443 -23.00 -5.87 12.96
CA GLU A 443 -22.05 -5.35 13.94
C GLU A 443 -20.62 -5.21 13.42
N SER A 444 -20.13 -6.10 12.55
CA SER A 444 -18.75 -6.02 12.03
C SER A 444 -18.62 -4.97 10.93
N ARG A 445 -19.69 -4.71 10.18
CA ARG A 445 -19.69 -3.70 9.13
C ARG A 445 -19.35 -2.31 9.68
N ALA A 446 -19.87 -1.95 10.85
CA ALA A 446 -19.57 -0.68 11.51
C ALA A 446 -18.09 -0.50 11.90
N TRP A 447 -17.33 -1.60 11.98
CA TRP A 447 -15.90 -1.58 12.32
C TRP A 447 -14.99 -1.59 11.10
N LEU A 448 -15.46 -2.19 10.01
CA LEU A 448 -14.69 -2.45 8.80
C LEU A 448 -14.87 -1.35 7.74
N VAL A 449 -16.01 -0.65 7.72
CA VAL A 449 -16.26 0.44 6.77
C VAL A 449 -15.30 1.60 7.04
N GLY A 450 -14.49 1.96 6.04
CA GLY A 450 -13.47 3.01 6.16
C GLY A 450 -12.29 2.62 7.07
N SER A 451 -12.20 1.35 7.46
CA SER A 451 -11.10 0.85 8.29
C SER A 451 -9.84 0.67 7.46
N PHE A 452 -8.69 0.92 8.11
CA PHE A 452 -7.42 0.41 7.60
C PHE A 452 -7.41 -1.12 7.75
N VAL A 453 -7.05 -1.85 6.69
CA VAL A 453 -6.93 -3.31 6.70
C VAL A 453 -5.52 -3.73 6.27
N GLY A 454 -4.73 -4.24 7.20
CA GLY A 454 -3.41 -4.81 6.92
C GLY A 454 -3.38 -6.33 6.99
N VAL A 455 -2.45 -6.96 6.28
CA VAL A 455 -2.11 -8.38 6.44
C VAL A 455 -0.85 -8.49 7.28
N TYR A 456 -0.98 -9.12 8.46
CA TYR A 456 0.10 -9.26 9.42
C TYR A 456 0.53 -10.71 9.54
N CYS A 457 1.67 -11.02 8.90
CA CYS A 457 2.24 -12.36 8.87
C CYS A 457 3.20 -12.55 10.04
N TYR A 458 3.15 -13.71 10.71
CA TYR A 458 3.99 -13.95 11.88
C TYR A 458 4.45 -15.41 12.01
N VAL A 459 5.60 -15.57 12.68
CA VAL A 459 6.19 -16.84 13.11
C VAL A 459 6.54 -16.73 14.60
N LEU A 460 6.24 -17.76 15.37
CA LEU A 460 6.69 -17.90 16.75
C LEU A 460 8.09 -18.51 16.76
N GLU A 461 9.10 -17.75 17.21
CA GLU A 461 10.49 -18.20 17.25
C GLU A 461 10.80 -18.95 18.55
N SER A 462 10.32 -18.43 19.68
CA SER A 462 10.56 -19.04 20.99
C SER A 462 9.55 -18.54 22.02
N GLU A 463 9.33 -19.34 23.05
CA GLU A 463 8.60 -18.94 24.25
C GLU A 463 9.45 -19.27 25.48
N ILE A 464 9.75 -18.25 26.29
CA ILE A 464 10.55 -18.37 27.51
C ILE A 464 9.90 -17.51 28.58
N ASP A 465 9.59 -18.09 29.74
CA ASP A 465 9.10 -17.37 30.93
C ASP A 465 7.95 -16.37 30.63
N ARG A 466 6.87 -16.86 30.00
CA ARG A 466 5.71 -16.05 29.56
C ARG A 466 6.05 -14.88 28.64
N THR A 467 7.20 -14.96 27.98
CA THR A 467 7.62 -14.04 26.92
C THR A 467 7.66 -14.80 25.60
N GLN A 468 6.83 -14.40 24.64
CA GLN A 468 6.83 -14.94 23.29
C GLN A 468 7.63 -14.03 22.36
N ARG A 469 8.64 -14.61 21.69
CA ARG A 469 9.39 -13.92 20.65
C ARG A 469 8.82 -14.26 19.28
N LEU A 470 8.43 -13.22 18.56
CA LEU A 470 7.77 -13.32 17.27
C LEU A 470 8.58 -12.61 16.20
N ARG A 471 8.62 -13.20 15.01
CA ARG A 471 9.07 -12.54 13.78
C ARG A 471 7.86 -12.17 12.94
N THR A 472 7.78 -10.93 12.47
CA THR A 472 6.59 -10.43 11.75
C THR A 472 6.91 -9.63 10.49
N ARG A 473 5.92 -9.55 9.59
CA ARG A 473 5.87 -8.68 8.42
C ARG A 473 4.46 -8.10 8.27
N MET A 474 4.34 -6.82 7.96
CA MET A 474 3.04 -6.16 7.73
C MET A 474 2.94 -5.67 6.29
N LEU A 475 1.90 -6.10 5.60
CA LEU A 475 1.68 -5.84 4.19
C LEU A 475 0.34 -5.14 3.98
N GLU A 476 0.34 -4.15 3.11
CA GLU A 476 -0.85 -3.45 2.64
C GLU A 476 -0.77 -3.28 1.10
N GLY A 477 -1.38 -4.19 0.35
CA GLY A 477 -1.15 -4.23 -1.10
C GLY A 477 0.31 -4.55 -1.40
N THR A 478 0.98 -3.71 -2.19
CA THR A 478 2.42 -3.85 -2.50
C THR A 478 3.33 -3.13 -1.49
N PHE A 479 2.75 -2.39 -0.54
CA PHE A 479 3.49 -1.70 0.50
C PHE A 479 3.79 -2.65 1.66
N GLU A 480 5.00 -2.57 2.20
CA GLU A 480 5.39 -3.26 3.43
C GLU A 480 5.84 -2.22 4.45
N ASP A 481 5.30 -2.30 5.66
CA ASP A 481 5.65 -1.38 6.75
C ASP A 481 6.78 -1.96 7.62
N PRO A 482 7.82 -1.19 7.96
CA PRO A 482 8.95 -1.69 8.75
C PRO A 482 8.61 -2.05 10.20
N ALA A 483 7.66 -1.35 10.82
CA ALA A 483 7.31 -1.56 12.22
C ALA A 483 5.87 -1.11 12.52
N THR A 484 4.96 -2.07 12.69
CA THR A 484 3.54 -1.77 12.80
C THR A 484 3.04 -2.07 14.20
N GLY A 485 3.21 -1.12 15.12
CA GLY A 485 2.82 -1.32 16.52
C GLY A 485 1.32 -1.58 16.71
N SER A 486 0.44 -1.07 15.85
CA SER A 486 -1.00 -1.38 15.91
C SER A 486 -1.30 -2.84 15.56
N ALA A 487 -0.61 -3.39 14.54
CA ALA A 487 -0.71 -4.80 14.18
C ALA A 487 -0.10 -5.70 15.26
N ALA A 488 1.04 -5.30 15.81
CA ALA A 488 1.69 -5.97 16.94
C ALA A 488 0.76 -6.07 18.15
N CYS A 489 0.15 -4.96 18.59
CA CYS A 489 -0.81 -4.98 19.69
C CYS A 489 -2.03 -5.86 19.39
N THR A 490 -2.54 -5.80 18.15
CA THR A 490 -3.68 -6.64 17.72
C THR A 490 -3.33 -8.13 17.81
N LEU A 491 -2.17 -8.52 17.31
CA LEU A 491 -1.67 -9.89 17.37
C LEU A 491 -1.47 -10.36 18.81
N SER A 492 -0.79 -9.55 19.63
CA SER A 492 -0.53 -9.87 21.03
C SER A 492 -1.81 -10.09 21.83
N VAL A 493 -2.82 -9.24 21.65
CA VAL A 493 -4.13 -9.44 22.29
C VAL A 493 -4.80 -10.72 21.79
N TYR A 494 -4.76 -10.99 20.48
CA TYR A 494 -5.34 -12.19 19.91
C TYR A 494 -4.68 -13.47 20.46
N LEU A 495 -3.35 -13.50 20.55
CA LEU A 495 -2.61 -14.64 21.09
C LEU A 495 -2.82 -14.79 22.61
N ALA A 496 -2.80 -13.68 23.36
CA ALA A 496 -3.06 -13.67 24.80
C ALA A 496 -4.45 -14.24 25.18
N ASN A 497 -5.40 -14.27 24.23
CA ASN A 497 -6.70 -14.88 24.49
C ASN A 497 -6.61 -16.38 24.82
N GLY A 498 -5.59 -17.08 24.34
CA GLY A 498 -5.37 -18.51 24.57
C GLY A 498 -4.38 -18.86 25.71
N ILE A 499 -3.56 -17.90 26.14
CA ILE A 499 -2.42 -18.16 27.05
C ILE A 499 -2.38 -17.27 28.31
N GLY A 500 -3.21 -16.22 28.39
CA GLY A 500 -3.26 -15.30 29.53
C GLY A 500 -2.25 -14.15 29.43
N SER A 501 -1.99 -13.49 30.57
CA SER A 501 -1.06 -12.35 30.63
C SER A 501 0.35 -12.74 30.18
N THR A 502 0.84 -12.06 29.15
CA THR A 502 2.02 -12.46 28.38
C THR A 502 2.73 -11.22 27.84
N THR A 503 4.05 -11.31 27.75
CA THR A 503 4.90 -10.31 27.08
C THR A 503 5.26 -10.81 25.69
N PHE A 504 5.22 -9.93 24.70
CA PHE A 504 5.57 -10.23 23.32
C PHE A 504 6.76 -9.37 22.89
N GLU A 505 7.85 -10.03 22.51
CA GLU A 505 9.00 -9.41 21.86
C GLU A 505 8.88 -9.64 20.35
N ILE A 506 8.53 -8.60 19.62
CA ILE A 506 8.22 -8.67 18.20
C ILE A 506 9.35 -8.00 17.41
N VAL A 507 9.94 -8.75 16.48
CA VAL A 507 10.90 -8.21 15.52
C VAL A 507 10.22 -8.10 14.15
N GLN A 508 10.29 -6.92 13.53
CA GLN A 508 9.70 -6.65 12.22
C GLN A 508 10.72 -5.96 11.29
N GLY A 509 10.47 -6.02 9.98
CA GLY A 509 11.13 -5.18 8.98
C GLY A 509 12.55 -5.61 8.62
N VAL A 510 12.98 -6.81 8.97
CA VAL A 510 14.36 -7.25 8.66
C VAL A 510 14.52 -7.63 7.20
N GLU A 511 13.51 -8.19 6.57
CA GLU A 511 13.51 -8.58 5.16
C GLU A 511 13.69 -7.36 4.24
N MET A 512 13.30 -6.16 4.71
CA MET A 512 13.53 -4.87 4.04
C MET A 512 14.79 -4.11 4.54
N GLY A 513 15.60 -4.72 5.42
CA GLY A 513 16.79 -4.07 5.99
C GLY A 513 16.50 -3.00 7.06
N ARG A 514 15.28 -2.99 7.60
CA ARG A 514 14.75 -1.97 8.54
C ARG A 514 14.33 -2.57 9.87
N ARG A 515 15.19 -3.42 10.43
CA ARG A 515 14.94 -4.15 11.68
C ARG A 515 14.41 -3.21 12.76
N SER A 516 13.25 -3.56 13.29
CA SER A 516 12.59 -2.83 14.36
C SER A 516 12.14 -3.80 15.45
N GLU A 517 12.31 -3.39 16.70
CA GLU A 517 11.97 -4.17 17.89
C GLU A 517 10.78 -3.50 18.58
N ILE A 518 9.72 -4.27 18.77
CA ILE A 518 8.45 -3.85 19.32
C ILE A 518 8.17 -4.73 20.54
N MET A 519 7.90 -4.11 21.68
CA MET A 519 7.50 -4.85 22.89
C MET A 519 6.03 -4.58 23.17
N VAL A 520 5.26 -5.64 23.40
CA VAL A 520 3.86 -5.52 23.80
C VAL A 520 3.62 -6.36 25.04
N GLU A 521 3.18 -5.74 26.11
CA GLU A 521 2.74 -6.42 27.32
C GLU A 521 1.22 -6.43 27.34
N VAL A 522 0.62 -7.62 27.50
CA VAL A 522 -0.82 -7.78 27.64
C VAL A 522 -1.11 -8.27 29.04
N THR A 523 -1.83 -7.44 29.81
CA THR A 523 -2.37 -7.82 31.11
C THR A 523 -3.84 -8.19 30.93
N ARG A 524 -4.20 -9.39 31.38
CA ARG A 524 -5.52 -9.96 31.20
C ARG A 524 -6.02 -10.61 32.50
N THR A 525 -7.32 -10.48 32.72
CA THR A 525 -8.10 -11.31 33.67
C THR A 525 -8.80 -12.42 32.91
N ASP A 526 -9.28 -13.46 33.61
CA ASP A 526 -9.96 -14.61 32.98
C ASP A 526 -11.10 -14.21 32.01
N ALA A 527 -11.72 -13.04 32.21
CA ALA A 527 -12.84 -12.57 31.40
C ALA A 527 -12.46 -11.53 30.32
N ARG A 528 -11.42 -10.70 30.51
CA ARG A 528 -11.15 -9.54 29.61
C ARG A 528 -9.71 -9.06 29.64
N ILE A 529 -9.30 -8.41 28.55
CA ILE A 529 -8.05 -7.62 28.49
C ILE A 529 -8.20 -6.42 29.41
N GLU A 530 -7.24 -6.24 30.31
CA GLU A 530 -7.21 -5.15 31.28
C GLU A 530 -6.30 -4.01 30.81
N GLU A 531 -5.11 -4.35 30.31
CA GLU A 531 -4.15 -3.38 29.81
C GLU A 531 -3.39 -3.94 28.61
N VAL A 532 -3.13 -3.10 27.61
CA VAL A 532 -2.20 -3.37 26.51
C VAL A 532 -1.16 -2.26 26.51
N ARG A 533 0.09 -2.60 26.82
CA ARG A 533 1.20 -1.65 26.85
C ARG A 533 2.13 -1.91 25.68
N LEU A 534 2.22 -0.94 24.78
CA LEU A 534 3.17 -0.94 23.68
C LEU A 534 4.41 -0.17 24.10
N ALA A 535 5.60 -0.71 23.84
CA ALA A 535 6.86 -0.06 24.14
C ALA A 535 7.85 -0.18 22.99
N GLY A 536 8.69 0.84 22.86
CA GLY A 536 9.69 0.93 21.80
C GLY A 536 10.67 2.07 22.05
N ARG A 537 11.77 2.04 21.28
CA ARG A 537 12.77 3.09 21.28
C ARG A 537 12.58 3.98 20.05
N ALA A 538 12.97 5.24 20.17
CA ALA A 538 12.97 6.17 19.05
C ALA A 538 14.23 7.04 19.11
N VAL A 539 14.63 7.57 17.96
CA VAL A 539 15.78 8.47 17.83
C VAL A 539 15.47 9.57 16.84
N LYS A 540 15.87 10.80 17.17
CA LYS A 540 15.75 11.95 16.27
C LYS A 540 16.79 11.84 15.16
N VAL A 541 16.33 11.82 13.91
CA VAL A 541 17.20 11.80 12.71
C VAL A 541 17.51 13.22 12.23
N MET A 542 16.47 14.04 12.03
CA MET A 542 16.58 15.42 11.57
C MET A 542 15.46 16.29 12.14
N ALA A 543 15.60 17.61 12.03
CA ALA A 543 14.55 18.58 12.31
C ALA A 543 14.66 19.78 11.36
N GLY A 544 13.53 20.45 11.15
CA GLY A 544 13.42 21.65 10.33
C GLY A 544 12.14 22.41 10.64
N SER A 545 11.85 23.43 9.85
CA SER A 545 10.62 24.21 9.87
C SER A 545 9.89 24.07 8.55
N LEU A 546 8.56 24.19 8.58
CA LEU A 546 7.70 24.17 7.41
C LEU A 546 6.94 25.49 7.33
N ASP A 547 7.02 26.16 6.19
CA ASP A 547 6.20 27.32 5.86
C ASP A 547 4.90 26.81 5.20
N VAL A 548 3.75 27.10 5.81
CA VAL A 548 2.43 26.56 5.43
C VAL A 548 1.50 27.65 4.93
#